data_AF-A0A960HIE3-F1
#
_entry.id   AF-A0A960HIE3-F1
#
_cell.length_a   1.000
_cell.length_b   1.000
_cell.length_c   1.000
_cell.angle_alpha   90.00
_cell.angle_beta   90.00
_cell.angle_gamma   90.00
#
_symmetry.space_group_name_H-M   'P 1'
#
loop_
_entity.id
_entity.type
_entity.pdbx_description
1 polymer ?
#
loop_
_entity_poly.entity_id
_entity_poly.type
_entity_poly.pdbx_seq_one_letter_code
_entity_poly.pdbx_strand_id
1 'polypeptide(L)' 'GLGLAIVAQILADHGGVAEVAPNVAGGSVFTLRLPLAAELAPSAG' A
#
# COMPACT_ATOMS: atom_id res chain seq x y z
N GLY A 1 0.75 5.89 -16.10
CA GLY A 1 1.79 4.89 -16.43
C GLY A 1 1.38 3.55 -15.86
N LEU A 2 1.64 2.45 -16.59
CA LEU A 2 1.19 1.10 -16.23
C LEU A 2 1.61 0.66 -14.81
N GLY A 3 2.82 1.02 -14.37
CA GLY A 3 3.33 0.60 -13.06
C GLY A 3 2.43 0.98 -11.88
N LEU A 4 1.91 2.20 -11.84
CA LEU A 4 1.04 2.64 -10.73
C LEU A 4 -0.34 1.99 -10.77
N ALA A 5 -0.84 1.62 -11.96
CA ALA A 5 -2.07 0.86 -12.10
C ALA A 5 -1.90 -0.55 -11.51
N ILE A 6 -0.75 -1.18 -11.76
CA ILE A 6 -0.40 -2.48 -11.17
C ILE A 6 -0.30 -2.37 -9.64
N VAL A 7 0.37 -1.33 -9.11
CA VAL A 7 0.48 -1.11 -7.66
C VAL A 7 -0.90 -0.92 -7.01
N ALA A 8 -1.78 -0.14 -7.63
CA ALA A 8 -3.14 0.06 -7.14
C ALA A 8 -3.93 -1.26 -7.10
N GLN A 9 -3.80 -2.10 -8.13
CA GLN A 9 -4.43 -3.41 -8.16
C GLN A 9 -3.89 -4.33 -7.06
N ILE A 10 -2.57 -4.41 -6.90
CA ILE A 10 -1.93 -5.22 -5.84
C ILE A 10 -2.48 -4.79 -4.48
N LEU A 11 -2.55 -3.50 -4.18
CA LEU A 11 -3.06 -3.03 -2.89
C LEU A 11 -4.53 -3.38 -2.71
N ALA A 12 -5.37 -3.18 -3.72
CA ALA A 12 -6.78 -3.54 -3.67
C ALA A 12 -6.98 -5.05 -3.37
N ASP A 13 -6.19 -5.91 -4.01
CA ASP A 13 -6.22 -7.36 -3.79
C ASP A 13 -5.82 -7.75 -2.35
N HIS A 14 -5.06 -6.89 -1.65
CA HIS A 14 -4.64 -7.07 -0.26
C HIS A 14 -5.47 -6.23 0.74
N GLY A 15 -6.60 -5.65 0.31
CA GLY A 15 -7.45 -4.80 1.16
C GLY A 15 -6.82 -3.45 1.56
N GLY A 16 -5.78 -3.04 0.83
CA GLY A 16 -5.08 -1.78 0.99
C GLY A 16 -5.54 -0.69 0.01
N VAL A 17 -4.91 0.48 0.10
CA VAL A 17 -5.17 1.64 -0.74
C VAL A 17 -3.89 2.38 -1.12
N ALA A 18 -3.89 3.02 -2.29
CA ALA A 18 -2.84 3.93 -2.75
C ALA A 18 -3.40 5.33 -2.97
N GLU A 19 -2.68 6.35 -2.50
CA GLU A 19 -2.98 7.75 -2.73
C GLU A 19 -1.76 8.47 -3.31
N VAL A 20 -2.00 9.53 -4.09
CA VAL A 20 -0.95 10.39 -4.62
C VAL A 20 -1.25 11.84 -4.27
N ALA A 21 -0.23 12.54 -3.80
CA ALA A 21 -0.29 13.97 -3.50
C ALA A 21 0.93 14.70 -4.09
N PRO A 22 0.80 15.98 -4.45
CA PRO A 22 1.95 16.80 -4.82
C PRO A 22 2.85 17.03 -3.60
N ASN A 23 4.16 17.06 -3.82
CA ASN A 23 5.14 17.45 -2.81
C ASN A 23 5.44 18.96 -2.89
N VAL A 24 5.64 19.62 -1.75
CA VAL A 24 5.97 21.05 -1.65
C VAL A 24 7.29 21.39 -2.35
N ALA A 25 8.27 20.48 -2.31
CA ALA A 25 9.56 20.64 -3.00
C ALA A 25 9.53 20.23 -4.48
N GLY A 26 8.35 19.87 -5.02
CA GLY A 26 8.17 19.34 -6.36
C GLY A 26 8.15 17.81 -6.41
N GLY A 27 7.50 17.28 -7.46
CA GLY A 27 7.25 15.85 -7.63
C GLY A 27 5.97 15.35 -6.95
N SER A 28 5.86 14.03 -6.82
CA SER A 28 4.70 13.33 -6.26
C SER A 28 5.10 12.49 -5.06
N VAL A 29 4.30 12.51 -4.00
CA VAL A 29 4.34 11.57 -2.88
C VAL A 29 3.27 10.51 -3.11
N PHE A 30 3.65 9.25 -3.04
CA PHE A 30 2.73 8.13 -3.07
C PHE A 30 2.63 7.54 -1.65
N THR A 31 1.41 7.43 -1.13
CA THR A 31 1.14 6.86 0.18
C THR A 31 0.39 5.56 0.00
N LEU A 32 0.96 4.46 0.49
CA LEU A 32 0.36 3.13 0.43
C LEU A 32 -0.05 2.71 1.85
N ARG A 33 -1.27 2.22 2.02
CA ARG A 33 -1.75 1.68 3.30
C ARG A 33 -2.21 0.25 3.09
N LEU A 34 -1.82 -0.63 4.01
CA LEU A 34 -2.22 -2.03 4.03
C LEU A 34 -2.77 -2.39 5.42
N PRO A 35 -3.75 -3.29 5.52
CA PRO A 35 -4.14 -3.89 6.78
C PRO A 35 -2.93 -4.59 7.41
N LEU A 36 -2.71 -4.37 8.71
CA LEU A 36 -1.73 -5.15 9.46
C LEU A 36 -2.26 -6.58 9.59
N ALA A 37 -1.43 -7.57 9.30
CA ALA A 37 -1.78 -8.96 9.57
C ALA A 37 -2.09 -9.13 11.06
N ALA A 38 -3.16 -9.86 11.39
CA ALA A 38 -3.37 -10.29 12.77
C ALA A 38 -2.14 -11.08 13.22
N GLU A 39 -1.60 -10.76 14.40
CA GLU A 39 -0.49 -11.48 15.01
C GLU A 39 -0.73 -12.99 14.86
N LEU A 40 0.12 -13.68 14.12
CA LEU A 40 0.16 -15.14 14.16
C LEU A 40 0.65 -15.46 15.57
N ALA A 41 -0.27 -15.81 16.47
CA ALA A 41 0.09 -16.33 17.78
C ALA A 41 1.14 -17.43 17.54
N PRO A 42 2.32 -17.36 18.18
CA PRO A 42 3.35 -18.36 17.98
C PRO A 42 2.73 -19.73 18.27
N SER A 43 2.81 -20.64 17.30
CA SER A 43 2.32 -22.01 17.47
C SER A 43 3.04 -22.61 18.66
N ALA A 44 2.32 -22.85 19.76
CA ALA A 44 2.83 -23.61 20.88
C ALA A 44 3.18 -25.01 20.35
N GLY A 45 4.48 -25.30 20.26
CA GLY A 45 5.01 -26.63 19.97
C GLY A 45 4.95 -27.54 21.19
#